data_AF-A0A1E4K7V8-F1
#
_entry.id   AF-A0A1E4K7V8-F1
#
_cell.length_a   1.000
_cell.length_b   1.000
_cell.length_c   1.000
_cell.angle_alpha   90.00
_cell.angle_beta   90.00
_cell.angle_gamma   90.00
#
_symmetry.space_group_name_H-M   'P 1'
#
loop_
_entity.id
_entity.type
_entity.pdbx_description
1 polymer ?
#
loop_
_entity_poly.entity_id
_entity_poly.type
_entity_poly.pdbx_seq_one_letter_code
_entity_poly.pdbx_strand_id
1 'polypeptide(L)'
;MASVGNRSGNINPAELPKCDQYGIHDVLVTPEIAQVWLGYNRNNRNLNDKRVEQYAEEMLAGAWKANGDSIRFSKSQKLLDGQHRLNAIIRSGKAQRCIIVVGLDDETQVTVDTGKKRAPSDVLNIEGVGYWDALQLATAMHVIINVHAGLQWHSTVRRTNHEIRDFWLEHPKITQSLEHIRGLPRHYPPLHHSKAIALHYFFAMRDPAAADQFMDDLFTGASLASSDPVYQLRERLIAARNAGESLKPHALWHAVIKAWNLRRKGRRVTSARSIFPRTGDEFPTVL
;
A
#
# COMPACT_ATOMS: atom_id res chain seq x y z
N MET A 1 30.27 -35.09 4.52
CA MET A 1 28.95 -35.60 4.96
C MET A 1 27.98 -34.42 4.90
N ALA A 2 26.92 -34.34 4.09
CA ALA A 2 26.31 -35.23 3.09
C ALA A 2 26.08 -34.41 1.81
N SER A 3 26.24 -35.02 0.62
CA SER A 3 26.03 -34.32 -0.65
C SER A 3 24.55 -33.99 -0.84
N VAL A 4 24.24 -32.71 -1.07
CA VAL A 4 22.94 -32.26 -1.57
C VAL A 4 22.82 -32.75 -3.00
N GLY A 5 22.24 -33.93 -3.18
CA GLY A 5 21.97 -34.51 -4.48
C GLY A 5 20.89 -33.70 -5.19
N ASN A 6 21.29 -32.92 -6.19
CA ASN A 6 20.38 -32.37 -7.17
C ASN A 6 19.82 -33.54 -8.01
N ARG A 7 18.71 -34.15 -7.56
CA ARG A 7 17.94 -35.10 -8.36
C ARG A 7 16.90 -34.31 -9.14
N SER A 8 17.30 -33.78 -10.29
CA SER A 8 16.42 -33.44 -11.40
C SER A 8 15.88 -34.73 -12.07
N GLY A 9 15.30 -35.62 -11.26
CA GLY A 9 14.47 -36.71 -11.74
C GLY A 9 13.10 -36.16 -12.09
N ASN A 10 12.50 -36.66 -13.16
CA ASN A 10 11.16 -36.32 -13.61
C ASN A 10 10.15 -36.85 -12.58
N ILE A 11 10.01 -36.15 -11.45
CA ILE A 11 9.14 -36.58 -10.34
C ILE A 11 7.70 -36.33 -10.77
N ASN A 12 6.89 -37.37 -10.71
CA ASN A 12 5.47 -37.27 -10.96
C ASN A 12 4.83 -36.34 -9.91
N PRO A 13 4.18 -35.24 -10.30
CA PRO A 13 3.55 -34.32 -9.35
C PRO A 13 2.54 -34.99 -8.39
N ALA A 14 1.96 -36.12 -8.80
CA ALA A 14 1.07 -36.92 -7.95
C ALA A 14 1.78 -37.65 -6.79
N GLU A 15 3.10 -37.79 -6.85
CA GLU A 15 3.92 -38.47 -5.82
C GLU A 15 4.50 -37.51 -4.79
N LEU A 16 4.56 -36.21 -5.09
CA LEU A 16 5.16 -35.21 -4.21
C LEU A 16 4.55 -35.14 -2.81
N PRO A 17 3.22 -35.21 -2.62
CA PRO A 17 2.66 -35.27 -1.27
C PRO A 17 3.09 -36.51 -0.48
N LYS A 18 3.56 -37.58 -1.14
CA LYS A 18 3.90 -38.88 -0.53
C LYS A 18 5.37 -39.01 -0.11
N CYS A 19 6.16 -37.95 -0.18
CA CYS A 19 7.57 -37.96 0.21
C CYS A 19 7.75 -37.74 1.72
N ASP A 20 8.41 -38.70 2.38
CA ASP A 20 8.81 -38.65 3.80
C ASP A 20 10.17 -37.97 4.02
N GLN A 21 11.00 -37.92 2.97
CA GLN A 21 12.28 -37.21 2.97
C GLN A 21 12.11 -35.74 2.56
N TYR A 22 12.90 -34.86 3.20
CA TYR A 22 12.93 -33.44 2.85
C TYR A 22 13.40 -33.23 1.41
N GLY A 23 12.67 -32.43 0.65
CA GLY A 23 12.98 -32.14 -0.74
C GLY A 23 12.38 -30.81 -1.22
N ILE A 24 13.03 -30.20 -2.21
CA ILE A 24 12.56 -28.99 -2.89
C ILE A 24 12.46 -29.30 -4.38
N HIS A 25 11.30 -29.03 -4.98
CA HIS A 25 11.00 -29.38 -6.36
C HIS A 25 10.40 -28.17 -7.09
N ASP A 26 10.89 -27.89 -8.29
CA ASP A 26 10.27 -26.94 -9.21
C ASP A 26 9.28 -27.68 -10.11
N VAL A 27 8.01 -27.31 -10.03
CA VAL A 27 6.91 -28.05 -10.66
C VAL A 27 5.97 -27.09 -11.38
N LEU A 28 5.58 -27.43 -12.61
CA LEU A 28 4.47 -26.78 -13.28
C LEU A 28 3.15 -27.34 -12.72
N VAL A 29 2.48 -26.57 -11.90
CA VAL A 29 1.25 -26.98 -11.22
C VAL A 29 0.05 -26.60 -12.09
N THR A 30 -0.67 -27.60 -12.58
CA THR A 30 -1.91 -27.42 -13.35
C THR A 30 -3.13 -27.36 -12.41
N PRO A 31 -4.30 -26.88 -12.88
CA PRO A 31 -5.54 -26.93 -12.11
C PRO A 31 -5.88 -28.32 -11.56
N GLU A 32 -5.64 -29.37 -12.35
CA GLU A 32 -5.90 -30.76 -11.96
C GLU A 32 -4.98 -31.21 -10.82
N ILE A 33 -3.68 -30.88 -10.92
CA ILE A 33 -2.71 -31.15 -9.86
C ILE A 33 -3.10 -30.39 -8.59
N ALA A 34 -3.49 -29.12 -8.74
CA ALA A 34 -3.88 -28.27 -7.61
C ALA A 34 -5.13 -28.82 -6.89
N GLN A 35 -6.11 -29.31 -7.65
CA GLN A 35 -7.32 -29.93 -7.11
C GLN A 35 -7.00 -31.18 -6.30
N VAL A 36 -6.10 -32.04 -6.80
CA VAL A 36 -5.63 -33.23 -6.07
C VAL A 36 -4.91 -32.83 -4.78
N TRP A 37 -4.00 -31.86 -4.86
CA TRP A 37 -3.21 -31.41 -3.71
C TRP A 37 -4.03 -30.73 -2.61
N LEU A 38 -5.13 -30.04 -2.95
CA LEU A 38 -6.06 -29.51 -1.96
C LEU A 38 -6.75 -30.60 -1.14
N GLY A 39 -6.89 -31.82 -1.68
CA GLY A 39 -7.43 -32.98 -0.94
C GLY A 39 -6.58 -33.38 0.28
N TYR A 40 -5.31 -32.94 0.33
CA TYR A 40 -4.40 -33.19 1.45
C TYR A 40 -4.49 -32.12 2.56
N ASN A 41 -5.36 -31.13 2.41
CA ASN A 41 -5.57 -30.06 3.38
C ASN A 41 -6.52 -30.49 4.51
N ARG A 42 -5.96 -31.13 5.55
CA ARG A 42 -6.74 -31.74 6.65
C ARG A 42 -7.15 -30.78 7.78
N ASN A 43 -6.45 -29.65 7.96
CA ASN A 43 -6.73 -28.65 9.02
C ASN A 43 -6.90 -27.26 8.40
N ASN A 44 -8.01 -27.07 7.70
CA ASN A 44 -8.18 -25.89 6.86
C ASN A 44 -8.35 -24.62 7.73
N ARG A 45 -7.41 -23.67 7.64
CA ARG A 45 -7.67 -22.30 8.09
C ARG A 45 -8.65 -21.67 7.10
N ASN A 46 -9.59 -20.83 7.59
CA ASN A 46 -10.57 -20.15 6.74
C ASN A 46 -9.91 -19.55 5.49
N LEU A 47 -10.34 -20.03 4.32
CA LEU A 47 -9.91 -19.51 3.03
C LEU A 47 -10.33 -18.04 2.93
N ASN A 48 -9.43 -17.20 2.43
CA ASN A 48 -9.77 -15.80 2.19
C ASN A 48 -10.05 -15.65 0.69
N ASP A 49 -11.33 -15.70 0.33
CA ASP A 49 -11.76 -15.67 -1.07
C ASP A 49 -11.30 -14.42 -1.82
N LYS A 50 -11.23 -13.26 -1.14
CA LYS A 50 -10.71 -12.03 -1.78
C LYS A 50 -9.25 -12.17 -2.20
N ARG A 51 -8.45 -12.86 -1.38
CA ARG A 51 -7.04 -13.12 -1.69
C ARG A 51 -6.87 -14.14 -2.81
N VAL A 52 -7.74 -15.16 -2.84
CA VAL A 52 -7.79 -16.12 -3.95
C VAL A 52 -8.16 -15.42 -5.25
N GLU A 53 -9.17 -14.55 -5.22
CA GLU A 53 -9.61 -13.79 -6.39
C GLU A 53 -8.49 -12.92 -6.95
N GLN A 54 -7.86 -12.12 -6.09
CA GLN A 54 -6.73 -11.28 -6.49
C GLN A 54 -5.62 -12.09 -7.17
N TYR A 55 -5.24 -13.24 -6.59
CA TYR A 55 -4.20 -14.10 -7.17
C TYR A 55 -4.65 -14.69 -8.52
N ALA A 56 -5.92 -15.08 -8.65
CA ALA A 56 -6.45 -15.64 -9.88
C ALA A 56 -6.47 -14.59 -11.01
N GLU A 57 -6.87 -13.36 -10.71
CA GLU A 57 -6.83 -12.23 -11.64
C GLU A 57 -5.39 -11.94 -12.11
N GLU A 58 -4.44 -11.88 -11.18
CA GLU A 58 -3.01 -11.68 -11.49
C GLU A 58 -2.45 -12.80 -12.39
N MET A 59 -2.83 -14.06 -12.12
CA MET A 59 -2.44 -15.22 -12.94
C MET A 59 -3.06 -15.17 -14.33
N LEU A 60 -4.34 -14.79 -14.43
CA LEU A 60 -5.07 -14.66 -15.69
C LEU A 60 -4.47 -13.56 -16.57
N ALA A 61 -4.11 -12.43 -15.96
CA ALA A 61 -3.50 -11.28 -16.61
C ALA A 61 -2.01 -11.47 -16.98
N GLY A 62 -1.38 -12.59 -16.57
CA GLY A 62 0.05 -12.81 -16.75
C GLY A 62 0.95 -11.90 -15.90
N ALA A 63 0.36 -11.20 -14.92
CA ALA A 63 1.07 -10.32 -13.99
C ALA A 63 1.61 -11.08 -12.76
N TRP A 64 1.22 -12.34 -12.58
CA TRP A 64 1.67 -13.18 -11.49
C TRP A 64 3.20 -13.39 -11.50
N LYS A 65 3.88 -12.94 -10.45
CA LYS A 65 5.33 -13.11 -10.28
C LYS A 65 5.62 -14.20 -9.25
N ALA A 66 6.51 -15.14 -9.60
CA ALA A 66 7.01 -16.13 -8.66
C ALA A 66 7.79 -15.44 -7.53
N ASN A 67 7.16 -15.29 -6.36
CA ASN A 67 7.69 -14.50 -5.24
C ASN A 67 8.52 -15.32 -4.23
N GLY A 68 8.85 -16.58 -4.55
CA GLY A 68 9.62 -17.48 -3.67
C GLY A 68 8.80 -18.17 -2.57
N ASP A 69 7.51 -17.85 -2.39
CA ASP A 69 6.66 -18.65 -1.52
C ASP A 69 6.51 -20.05 -2.14
N SER A 70 6.53 -21.08 -1.31
CA SER A 70 6.43 -22.48 -1.75
C SER A 70 5.10 -23.12 -1.31
N ILE A 71 4.62 -24.10 -2.07
CA ILE A 71 3.58 -25.03 -1.60
C ILE A 71 4.29 -26.08 -0.72
N ARG A 72 3.76 -26.35 0.47
CA ARG A 72 4.47 -27.13 1.48
C ARG A 72 3.66 -28.35 1.91
N PHE A 73 4.30 -29.51 1.90
CA PHE A 73 3.74 -30.76 2.42
C PHE A 73 4.58 -31.28 3.59
N SER A 74 3.90 -31.87 4.57
CA SER A 74 4.55 -32.50 5.70
C SER A 74 4.91 -33.96 5.42
N LYS A 75 5.69 -34.58 6.31
CA LYS A 75 5.98 -36.03 6.31
C LYS A 75 4.72 -36.89 6.39
N SER A 76 3.67 -36.40 7.04
CA SER A 76 2.35 -37.07 7.09
C SER A 76 1.47 -36.78 5.87
N GLN A 77 2.05 -36.24 4.80
CA GLN A 77 1.40 -35.87 3.53
C GLN A 77 0.38 -34.74 3.68
N LYS A 78 0.41 -34.00 4.79
CA LYS A 78 -0.54 -32.90 5.03
C LYS A 78 -0.10 -31.66 4.26
N LEU A 79 -1.03 -30.99 3.60
CA LEU A 79 -0.78 -29.64 3.05
C LEU A 79 -0.62 -28.65 4.22
N LEU A 80 0.59 -28.11 4.36
CA LEU A 80 0.94 -27.16 5.42
C LEU A 80 0.71 -25.71 4.98
N ASP A 81 1.01 -25.39 3.72
CA ASP A 81 0.86 -24.06 3.14
C ASP A 81 0.68 -24.14 1.62
N GLY A 82 0.07 -23.11 1.03
CA GLY A 82 -0.18 -23.01 -0.41
C GLY A 82 -1.67 -23.04 -0.79
N GLN A 83 -2.59 -23.17 0.17
CA GLN A 83 -4.03 -23.31 -0.12
C GLN A 83 -4.60 -22.18 -0.99
N HIS A 84 -4.26 -20.91 -0.74
CA HIS A 84 -4.76 -19.78 -1.56
C HIS A 84 -4.23 -19.86 -2.99
N ARG A 85 -2.97 -20.29 -3.16
CA ARG A 85 -2.34 -20.41 -4.47
C ARG A 85 -2.93 -21.56 -5.28
N LEU A 86 -3.14 -22.72 -4.66
CA LEU A 86 -3.79 -23.85 -5.32
C LEU A 86 -5.21 -23.49 -5.77
N ASN A 87 -5.98 -22.83 -4.89
CA ASN A 87 -7.31 -22.33 -5.27
C ASN A 87 -7.25 -21.28 -6.39
N ALA A 88 -6.25 -20.40 -6.40
CA ALA A 88 -6.09 -19.40 -7.46
C ALA A 88 -5.69 -20.01 -8.81
N ILE A 89 -4.86 -21.06 -8.81
CA ILE A 89 -4.52 -21.84 -10.03
C ILE A 89 -5.78 -22.51 -10.60
N ILE A 90 -6.61 -23.10 -9.73
CA ILE A 90 -7.90 -23.70 -10.13
C ILE A 90 -8.83 -22.62 -10.70
N ARG A 91 -8.98 -21.50 -9.98
CA ARG A 91 -9.90 -20.42 -10.35
C ARG A 91 -9.50 -19.68 -11.63
N SER A 92 -8.20 -19.44 -11.84
CA SER A 92 -7.68 -18.80 -13.06
C SER A 92 -7.62 -19.75 -14.26
N GLY A 93 -7.59 -21.06 -14.03
CA GLY A 93 -7.36 -22.07 -15.06
C GLY A 93 -5.97 -22.00 -15.71
N LYS A 94 -5.02 -21.27 -15.11
CA LYS A 94 -3.66 -21.08 -15.63
C LYS A 94 -2.66 -21.87 -14.80
N ALA A 95 -1.92 -22.77 -15.45
CA ALA A 95 -0.83 -23.50 -14.78
C ALA A 95 0.27 -22.52 -14.33
N GLN A 96 0.79 -22.72 -13.12
CA GLN A 96 1.84 -21.87 -12.54
C GLN A 96 3.04 -22.68 -12.10
N ARG A 97 4.23 -22.16 -12.40
CA ARG A 97 5.48 -22.76 -11.95
C ARG A 97 5.68 -22.45 -10.47
N CYS A 98 5.75 -23.49 -9.64
CA CYS A 98 5.78 -23.37 -8.18
C CYS A 98 6.93 -24.17 -7.59
N ILE A 99 7.51 -23.63 -6.51
CA ILE A 99 8.40 -24.40 -5.64
C ILE A 99 7.56 -25.22 -4.66
N ILE A 100 7.82 -26.52 -4.62
CA ILE A 100 7.17 -27.49 -3.74
C ILE A 100 8.20 -27.96 -2.72
N VAL A 101 7.89 -27.83 -1.44
CA VAL A 101 8.73 -28.33 -0.34
C VAL A 101 8.00 -29.49 0.31
N VAL A 102 8.66 -30.63 0.44
CA VAL A 102 8.09 -31.87 1.02
C VAL A 102 8.93 -32.34 2.21
N GLY A 103 8.41 -33.29 3.00
CA GLY A 103 9.13 -33.89 4.12
C GLY A 103 9.36 -32.96 5.31
N LEU A 104 8.53 -31.91 5.47
CA LEU A 104 8.57 -31.03 6.65
C LEU A 104 7.90 -31.69 7.86
N ASP A 105 8.34 -31.35 9.07
CA ASP A 105 7.64 -31.80 10.28
C ASP A 105 6.25 -31.15 10.38
N ASP A 106 5.27 -31.88 10.89
CA ASP A 106 3.88 -31.43 11.00
C ASP A 106 3.73 -30.13 11.81
N GLU A 107 4.65 -29.88 12.76
CA GLU A 107 4.69 -28.69 13.62
C GLU A 107 5.24 -27.43 12.92
N THR A 108 5.83 -27.56 11.73
CA THR A 108 6.39 -26.43 10.96
C THR A 108 5.32 -25.39 10.58
N GLN A 109 4.03 -25.75 10.61
CA GLN A 109 2.91 -24.84 10.36
C GLN A 109 2.87 -23.67 11.37
N VAL A 110 3.43 -23.83 12.57
CA VAL A 110 3.40 -22.82 13.65
C VAL A 110 4.48 -21.75 13.47
N THR A 111 5.62 -22.08 12.86
CA THR A 111 6.78 -21.18 12.76
C THR A 111 6.83 -20.36 11.47
N VAL A 112 6.06 -20.71 10.44
CA VAL A 112 6.08 -20.03 9.13
C VAL A 112 5.21 -18.75 9.12
N ASP A 113 4.10 -18.73 9.84
CA ASP A 113 3.15 -17.58 9.85
C ASP A 113 3.50 -16.47 10.85
N THR A 114 4.62 -16.58 11.55
CA THR A 114 5.11 -15.50 12.43
C THR A 114 5.82 -14.39 11.67
N GLY A 115 6.03 -14.55 10.35
CA GLY A 115 6.51 -13.48 9.49
C GLY A 115 5.54 -12.31 9.49
N LYS A 116 5.89 -11.24 10.23
CA LYS A 116 5.17 -9.96 10.21
C LYS A 116 4.90 -9.58 8.76
N LYS A 117 3.62 -9.50 8.37
CA LYS A 117 3.22 -9.01 7.04
C LYS A 117 3.95 -7.68 6.81
N ARG A 118 4.75 -7.61 5.74
CA ARG A 118 5.47 -6.38 5.38
C ARG A 118 4.42 -5.26 5.28
N ALA A 119 4.57 -4.23 6.11
CA ALA A 119 3.76 -3.04 6.00
C ALA A 119 4.13 -2.29 4.70
N PRO A 120 3.25 -1.43 4.17
CA PRO A 120 3.60 -0.60 3.01
C PRO A 120 4.89 0.22 3.20
N SER A 121 5.18 0.65 4.43
CA SER A 121 6.45 1.30 4.77
C SER A 121 7.64 0.38 4.66
N ASP A 122 7.49 -0.91 4.99
CA ASP A 122 8.58 -1.89 4.87
C ASP A 122 8.95 -2.11 3.40
N VAL A 123 7.96 -2.07 2.51
CA VAL A 123 8.18 -2.17 1.06
C VAL A 123 8.95 -0.96 0.54
N LEU A 124 8.56 0.25 0.93
CA LEU A 124 9.26 1.47 0.52
C LEU A 124 10.67 1.55 1.13
N ASN A 125 10.86 1.06 2.35
CA ASN A 125 12.19 0.94 2.98
C ASN A 125 13.12 0.01 2.20
N ILE A 126 12.60 -1.11 1.70
CA ILE A 126 13.35 -2.03 0.84
C ILE A 126 13.80 -1.34 -0.46
N GLU A 127 12.98 -0.45 -1.00
CA GLU A 127 13.30 0.37 -2.18
C GLU A 127 14.24 1.56 -1.86
N GLY A 128 14.81 1.62 -0.65
CA GLY A 128 15.81 2.61 -0.26
C GLY A 128 15.25 3.91 0.33
N VAL A 129 13.93 4.00 0.55
CA VAL A 129 13.33 5.15 1.24
C VAL A 129 13.69 5.08 2.73
N GLY A 130 14.07 6.21 3.34
CA GLY A 130 14.40 6.24 4.77
C GLY A 130 13.21 5.88 5.67
N TYR A 131 13.46 5.30 6.84
CA TYR A 131 12.41 4.76 7.72
C TYR A 131 11.24 5.72 8.01
N TRP A 132 11.56 6.96 8.41
CA TRP A 132 10.53 7.96 8.71
C TRP A 132 9.77 8.38 7.45
N ASP A 133 10.47 8.57 6.34
CA ASP A 133 9.89 8.94 5.06
C ASP A 133 8.93 7.86 4.56
N ALA A 134 9.33 6.59 4.66
CA ALA A 134 8.53 5.45 4.23
C ALA A 134 7.21 5.36 4.99
N LEU A 135 7.18 5.73 6.28
CA LEU A 135 5.93 5.79 7.07
C LEU A 135 4.98 6.89 6.56
N GLN A 136 5.52 8.09 6.29
CA GLN A 136 4.70 9.20 5.79
C GLN A 136 4.23 8.93 4.36
N LEU A 137 5.13 8.47 3.50
CA LEU A 137 4.89 8.17 2.11
C LEU A 137 3.88 7.02 1.97
N ALA A 138 4.03 5.91 2.71
CA ALA A 138 3.05 4.81 2.71
C ALA A 138 1.62 5.29 2.94
N THR A 139 1.43 6.21 3.89
CA THR A 139 0.12 6.77 4.19
C THR A 139 -0.35 7.73 3.08
N ALA A 140 0.56 8.54 2.53
CA ALA A 140 0.27 9.46 1.43
C ALA A 140 -0.14 8.70 0.15
N MET A 141 0.52 7.59 -0.15
CA MET A 141 0.32 6.80 -1.37
C MET A 141 -1.10 6.26 -1.50
N HIS A 142 -1.76 5.88 -0.39
CA HIS A 142 -3.18 5.53 -0.44
C HIS A 142 -4.04 6.67 -0.99
N VAL A 143 -3.80 7.90 -0.54
CA VAL A 143 -4.55 9.09 -1.00
C VAL A 143 -4.20 9.39 -2.45
N ILE A 144 -2.91 9.40 -2.79
CA ILE A 144 -2.45 9.72 -4.15
C ILE A 144 -3.05 8.75 -5.16
N ILE A 145 -2.93 7.44 -4.95
CA ILE A 145 -3.47 6.42 -5.85
C ILE A 145 -5.00 6.52 -5.93
N ASN A 146 -5.69 6.72 -4.80
CA ASN A 146 -7.14 6.85 -4.79
C ASN A 146 -7.63 8.05 -5.61
N VAL A 147 -7.03 9.22 -5.41
CA VAL A 147 -7.38 10.43 -6.17
C VAL A 147 -7.02 10.28 -7.65
N HIS A 148 -5.89 9.65 -7.97
CA HIS A 148 -5.52 9.35 -9.35
C HIS A 148 -6.52 8.42 -10.05
N ALA A 149 -7.09 7.46 -9.30
CA ALA A 149 -8.15 6.57 -9.76
C ALA A 149 -9.55 7.21 -9.75
N GLY A 150 -9.67 8.52 -9.54
CA GLY A 150 -10.95 9.25 -9.55
C GLY A 150 -11.77 9.12 -8.26
N LEU A 151 -11.22 8.55 -7.19
CA LEU A 151 -11.88 8.50 -5.89
C LEU A 151 -11.74 9.83 -5.14
N GLN A 152 -12.63 10.03 -4.16
CA GLN A 152 -12.60 11.20 -3.28
C GLN A 152 -11.33 11.23 -2.41
N TRP A 153 -10.83 12.43 -2.09
CA TRP A 153 -9.64 12.66 -1.25
C TRP A 153 -9.71 12.02 0.14
N HIS A 154 -10.92 11.88 0.70
CA HIS A 154 -11.17 11.27 2.00
C HIS A 154 -11.55 9.78 1.89
N SER A 155 -11.34 9.15 0.73
CA SER A 155 -11.54 7.71 0.54
C SER A 155 -10.71 6.90 1.54
N THR A 156 -11.32 5.89 2.13
CA THR A 156 -10.69 4.96 3.08
C THR A 156 -10.15 3.69 2.41
N VAL A 157 -10.27 3.58 1.09
CA VAL A 157 -9.77 2.44 0.32
C VAL A 157 -8.27 2.27 0.55
N ARG A 158 -7.88 1.08 1.00
CA ARG A 158 -6.48 0.69 1.21
C ARG A 158 -5.93 0.06 -0.05
N ARG A 159 -4.70 0.46 -0.39
CA ARG A 159 -3.91 -0.08 -1.50
C ARG A 159 -2.98 -1.15 -1.01
N THR A 160 -2.80 -2.16 -1.84
CA THR A 160 -1.86 -3.25 -1.61
C THR A 160 -0.42 -2.73 -1.67
N ASN A 161 0.49 -3.51 -1.12
CA ASN A 161 1.92 -3.24 -1.16
C ASN A 161 2.47 -3.14 -2.58
N HIS A 162 1.96 -3.99 -3.50
CA HIS A 162 2.38 -3.99 -4.90
C HIS A 162 1.88 -2.74 -5.62
N GLU A 163 0.60 -2.35 -5.44
CA GLU A 163 0.07 -1.09 -5.99
C GLU A 163 0.87 0.13 -5.51
N ILE A 164 1.23 0.18 -4.23
CA ILE A 164 2.02 1.30 -3.68
C ILE A 164 3.42 1.33 -4.29
N ARG A 165 4.09 0.18 -4.35
CA ARG A 165 5.44 0.07 -4.91
C ARG A 165 5.47 0.46 -6.37
N ASP A 166 4.59 -0.13 -7.18
CA ASP A 166 4.59 0.08 -8.62
C ASP A 166 4.21 1.51 -8.97
N PHE A 167 3.20 2.07 -8.30
CA PHE A 167 2.84 3.48 -8.50
C PHE A 167 3.99 4.42 -8.13
N TRP A 168 4.73 4.13 -7.05
CA TRP A 168 5.89 4.92 -6.65
C TRP A 168 6.98 4.91 -7.73
N LEU A 169 7.30 3.74 -8.28
CA LEU A 169 8.31 3.59 -9.34
C LEU A 169 7.89 4.29 -10.65
N GLU A 170 6.60 4.27 -10.97
CA GLU A 170 6.05 4.92 -12.16
C GLU A 170 5.96 6.46 -12.03
N HIS A 171 5.94 6.99 -10.80
CA HIS A 171 5.69 8.40 -10.52
C HIS A 171 6.84 9.04 -9.74
N PRO A 172 8.04 9.20 -10.34
CA PRO A 172 9.23 9.69 -9.64
C PRO A 172 9.08 11.11 -9.06
N LYS A 173 8.13 11.91 -9.57
CA LYS A 173 7.79 13.24 -9.03
C LYS A 173 7.27 13.21 -7.59
N ILE A 174 6.76 12.08 -7.10
CA ILE A 174 6.36 11.96 -5.68
C ILE A 174 7.59 12.14 -4.77
N THR A 175 8.79 11.78 -5.25
CA THR A 175 10.06 11.99 -4.52
C THR A 175 10.32 13.45 -4.22
N GLN A 176 10.05 14.35 -5.17
CA GLN A 176 10.22 15.79 -4.96
C GLN A 176 9.30 16.31 -3.86
N SER A 177 8.03 15.86 -3.84
CA SER A 177 7.09 16.20 -2.76
C SER A 177 7.52 15.63 -1.42
N LEU A 178 8.07 14.42 -1.39
CA LEU A 178 8.60 13.83 -0.16
C LEU A 178 9.80 14.65 0.35
N GLU A 179 10.73 15.02 -0.52
CA GLU A 179 11.93 15.79 -0.19
C GLU A 179 11.58 17.17 0.36
N HIS A 180 10.66 17.89 -0.30
CA HIS A 180 10.20 19.20 0.18
C HIS A 180 9.58 19.10 1.56
N ILE A 181 8.59 18.20 1.73
CA ILE A 181 7.89 18.02 3.01
C ILE A 181 8.83 17.50 4.11
N ARG A 182 9.86 16.72 3.79
CA ARG A 182 10.87 16.25 4.76
C ARG A 182 11.63 17.42 5.41
N GLY A 183 11.84 18.50 4.67
CA GLY A 183 12.52 19.72 5.14
C GLY A 183 11.67 20.58 6.09
N LEU A 184 10.37 20.31 6.19
CA LEU A 184 9.45 21.12 7.00
C LEU A 184 9.47 20.74 8.49
N PRO A 185 9.04 21.66 9.39
CA PRO A 185 8.96 21.42 10.82
C PRO A 185 8.16 20.17 11.19
N ARG A 186 8.81 19.25 11.90
CA ARG A 186 8.22 17.97 12.34
C ARG A 186 7.47 18.05 13.66
N HIS A 187 7.86 18.98 14.52
CA HIS A 187 7.29 19.11 15.85
C HIS A 187 6.05 20.00 15.79
N TYR A 188 4.91 19.45 16.22
CA TYR A 188 3.61 20.13 16.17
C TYR A 188 3.29 20.77 14.81
N PRO A 189 3.26 20.00 13.71
CA PRO A 189 2.90 20.55 12.42
C PRO A 189 1.39 20.88 12.39
N PRO A 190 0.97 21.91 11.65
CA PRO A 190 -0.45 22.23 11.47
C PRO A 190 -1.17 21.14 10.65
N LEU A 191 -0.44 20.41 9.82
CA LEU A 191 -0.94 19.30 9.01
C LEU A 191 -0.01 18.09 9.13
N HIS A 192 -0.57 16.88 9.18
CA HIS A 192 0.24 15.67 9.14
C HIS A 192 1.04 15.58 7.82
N HIS A 193 2.31 15.19 7.92
CA HIS A 193 3.23 15.16 6.78
C HIS A 193 2.73 14.24 5.65
N SER A 194 2.13 13.08 5.98
CA SER A 194 1.50 12.22 4.97
C SER A 194 0.40 12.91 4.15
N LYS A 195 -0.40 13.77 4.78
CA LYS A 195 -1.42 14.57 4.06
C LYS A 195 -0.76 15.67 3.23
N ALA A 196 0.27 16.31 3.79
CA ALA A 196 1.02 17.35 3.10
C ALA A 196 1.73 16.82 1.85
N ILE A 197 2.35 15.63 1.90
CA ILE A 197 2.97 14.97 0.73
C ILE A 197 1.94 14.75 -0.38
N ALA A 198 0.76 14.22 -0.04
CA ALA A 198 -0.30 13.98 -1.02
C ALA A 198 -0.78 15.31 -1.66
N LEU A 199 -1.09 16.32 -0.86
CA LEU A 199 -1.52 17.64 -1.36
C LEU A 199 -0.43 18.29 -2.22
N HIS A 200 0.81 18.28 -1.73
CA HIS A 200 1.94 18.86 -2.44
C HIS A 200 2.12 18.23 -3.80
N TYR A 201 2.04 16.90 -3.91
CA TYR A 201 2.12 16.21 -5.19
C TYR A 201 1.08 16.71 -6.19
N PHE A 202 -0.19 16.88 -5.79
CA PHE A 202 -1.22 17.41 -6.68
C PHE A 202 -1.07 18.90 -6.98
N PHE A 203 -0.60 19.70 -6.01
CA PHE A 203 -0.36 21.14 -6.21
C PHE A 203 0.83 21.38 -7.15
N ALA A 204 1.91 20.62 -6.98
CA ALA A 204 3.11 20.70 -7.81
C ALA A 204 2.85 20.26 -9.26
N MET A 205 1.85 19.41 -9.50
CA MET A 205 1.38 19.12 -10.86
C MET A 205 0.72 20.33 -11.55
N ARG A 206 0.28 21.34 -10.80
CA ARG A 206 -0.24 22.61 -11.33
C ARG A 206 0.84 23.67 -11.42
N ASP A 207 1.58 23.85 -10.32
CA ASP A 207 2.64 24.84 -10.21
C ASP A 207 3.59 24.43 -9.07
N PRO A 208 4.78 23.90 -9.39
CA PRO A 208 5.76 23.44 -8.39
C PRO A 208 6.17 24.54 -7.41
N ALA A 209 6.54 25.73 -7.91
CA ALA A 209 7.02 26.81 -7.06
C ALA A 209 5.93 27.33 -6.12
N ALA A 210 4.69 27.44 -6.61
CA ALA A 210 3.57 27.82 -5.76
C ALA A 210 3.24 26.73 -4.72
N ALA A 211 3.40 25.45 -5.06
CA ALA A 211 3.18 24.33 -4.14
C ALA A 211 4.18 24.33 -2.97
N ASP A 212 5.47 24.53 -3.29
CA ASP A 212 6.54 24.65 -2.31
C ASP A 212 6.22 25.80 -1.34
N GLN A 213 5.97 27.00 -1.89
CA GLN A 213 5.64 28.20 -1.11
C GLN A 213 4.36 28.02 -0.27
N PHE A 214 3.34 27.34 -0.79
CA PHE A 214 2.12 27.07 -0.05
C PHE A 214 2.39 26.21 1.19
N MET A 215 3.20 25.15 1.05
CA MET A 215 3.55 24.28 2.16
C MET A 215 4.48 24.96 3.15
N ASP A 216 5.46 25.73 2.66
CA ASP A 216 6.38 26.51 3.50
C ASP A 216 5.60 27.49 4.37
N ASP A 217 4.71 28.26 3.79
CA ASP A 217 3.89 29.23 4.53
C ASP A 217 2.92 28.53 5.48
N LEU A 218 2.29 27.44 5.02
CA LEU A 218 1.37 26.67 5.86
C LEU A 218 2.09 26.11 7.10
N PHE A 219 3.35 25.67 7.00
CA PHE A 219 4.10 25.03 8.09
C PHE A 219 4.93 25.98 8.93
N THR A 220 5.51 27.03 8.35
CA THR A 220 6.34 28.01 9.06
C THR A 220 5.53 29.20 9.57
N GLY A 221 4.51 29.63 8.82
CA GLY A 221 3.75 30.85 9.10
C GLY A 221 4.52 32.14 8.81
N ALA A 222 5.69 32.08 8.16
CA ALA A 222 6.50 33.25 7.87
C ALA A 222 5.80 34.16 6.84
N SER A 223 5.88 35.48 7.04
CA SER A 223 5.46 36.50 6.05
C SER A 223 4.00 36.45 5.59
N LEU A 224 3.10 35.88 6.39
CA LEU A 224 1.69 35.77 6.04
C LEU A 224 0.86 36.97 6.54
N ALA A 225 0.14 37.63 5.62
CA ALA A 225 -0.88 38.60 5.98
C ALA A 225 -2.10 37.91 6.60
N SER A 226 -2.76 38.54 7.58
CA SER A 226 -3.97 37.98 8.21
C SER A 226 -5.12 37.72 7.23
N SER A 227 -5.11 38.40 6.07
CA SER A 227 -6.08 38.21 5.00
C SER A 227 -5.73 37.09 4.01
N ASP A 228 -4.57 36.44 4.15
CA ASP A 228 -4.15 35.34 3.29
C ASP A 228 -4.96 34.06 3.64
N PRO A 229 -5.53 33.34 2.65
CA PRO A 229 -6.20 32.07 2.90
C PRO A 229 -5.34 31.03 3.65
N VAL A 230 -4.02 31.00 3.41
CA VAL A 230 -3.10 30.08 4.08
C VAL A 230 -2.92 30.43 5.55
N TYR A 231 -2.88 31.72 5.88
CA TYR A 231 -2.89 32.19 7.26
C TYR A 231 -4.13 31.69 8.00
N GLN A 232 -5.31 31.97 7.44
CA GLN A 232 -6.59 31.59 8.04
C GLN A 232 -6.75 30.07 8.20
N LEU A 233 -6.25 29.29 7.22
CA LEU A 233 -6.19 27.84 7.32
C LEU A 233 -5.26 27.40 8.46
N ARG A 234 -4.02 27.90 8.49
CA ARG A 234 -3.01 27.57 9.50
C ARG A 234 -3.54 27.80 10.91
N GLU A 235 -4.06 28.99 11.18
CA GLU A 235 -4.59 29.36 12.50
C GLU A 235 -5.72 28.43 12.94
N ARG A 236 -6.63 28.08 12.04
CA ARG A 236 -7.73 27.16 12.34
C ARG A 236 -7.25 25.74 12.63
N LEU A 237 -6.24 25.25 11.90
CA LEU A 237 -5.65 23.92 12.12
C LEU A 237 -4.90 23.85 13.46
N ILE A 238 -4.12 24.88 13.79
CA ILE A 238 -3.42 24.98 15.07
C ILE A 238 -4.43 25.07 16.22
N ALA A 239 -5.46 25.90 16.09
CA ALA A 239 -6.52 26.04 17.09
C ALA A 239 -7.28 24.71 17.31
N ALA A 240 -7.63 23.99 16.23
CA ALA A 240 -8.29 22.68 16.33
C ALA A 240 -7.46 21.72 17.17
N ARG A 241 -6.16 21.60 16.86
CA ARG A 241 -5.24 20.71 17.55
C ARG A 241 -5.09 21.09 19.02
N ASN A 242 -4.89 22.38 19.33
CA ASN A 242 -4.73 22.84 20.70
C ASN A 242 -5.99 22.63 21.54
N ALA A 243 -7.17 22.65 20.91
CA ALA A 243 -8.45 22.32 21.54
C ALA A 243 -8.74 20.82 21.61
N GLY A 244 -7.86 19.95 21.08
CA GLY A 244 -8.12 18.51 20.96
C GLY A 244 -9.25 18.16 19.99
N GLU A 245 -9.66 19.09 19.12
CA GLU A 245 -10.72 18.91 18.14
C GLU A 245 -10.24 18.08 16.95
N SER A 246 -10.97 17.01 16.64
CA SER A 246 -10.75 16.22 15.43
C SER A 246 -11.59 16.76 14.27
N LEU A 247 -10.94 17.45 13.32
CA LEU A 247 -11.59 17.90 12.10
C LEU A 247 -12.00 16.70 11.24
N LYS A 248 -13.25 16.70 10.76
CA LYS A 248 -13.75 15.66 9.84
C LYS A 248 -12.86 15.60 8.58
N PRO A 249 -12.43 14.40 8.12
CA PRO A 249 -11.52 14.28 6.98
C PRO A 249 -11.97 15.04 5.73
N HIS A 250 -13.26 14.93 5.37
CA HIS A 250 -13.84 15.68 4.25
C HIS A 250 -13.61 17.19 4.38
N ALA A 251 -13.89 17.75 5.56
CA ALA A 251 -13.76 19.19 5.81
C ALA A 251 -12.31 19.66 5.77
N LEU A 252 -11.36 18.85 6.24
CA LEU A 252 -9.94 19.13 6.18
C LEU A 252 -9.45 19.22 4.74
N TRP A 253 -9.65 18.17 3.93
CA TRP A 253 -9.17 18.16 2.54
C TRP A 253 -9.82 19.29 1.72
N HIS A 254 -11.13 19.49 1.89
CA HIS A 254 -11.84 20.60 1.27
C HIS A 254 -11.21 21.95 1.62
N ALA A 255 -10.97 22.21 2.91
CA ALA A 255 -10.42 23.48 3.35
C ALA A 255 -9.01 23.74 2.80
N VAL A 256 -8.13 22.73 2.78
CA VAL A 256 -6.77 22.92 2.26
C VAL A 256 -6.80 23.22 0.75
N ILE A 257 -7.58 22.46 -0.03
CA ILE A 257 -7.70 22.67 -1.48
C ILE A 257 -8.37 24.01 -1.80
N LYS A 258 -9.39 24.40 -1.02
CA LYS A 258 -10.05 25.71 -1.19
C LYS A 258 -9.11 26.87 -0.85
N ALA A 259 -8.28 26.75 0.19
CA ALA A 259 -7.25 27.74 0.50
C ALA A 259 -6.23 27.88 -0.63
N TRP A 260 -5.75 26.76 -1.17
CA TRP A 260 -4.87 26.72 -2.36
C TRP A 260 -5.49 27.47 -3.54
N ASN A 261 -6.73 27.11 -3.89
CA ASN A 261 -7.44 27.73 -5.01
C ASN A 261 -7.68 29.23 -4.82
N LEU A 262 -8.02 29.68 -3.60
CA LEU A 262 -8.21 31.10 -3.29
C LEU A 262 -6.90 31.87 -3.44
N ARG A 263 -5.79 31.31 -2.94
CA ARG A 263 -4.47 31.94 -3.02
C ARG A 263 -3.99 32.05 -4.47
N ARG A 264 -4.13 30.99 -5.26
CA ARG A 264 -3.83 30.99 -6.71
C ARG A 264 -4.62 32.05 -7.48
N LYS A 265 -5.85 32.34 -7.04
CA LYS A 265 -6.71 33.39 -7.61
C LYS A 265 -6.45 34.79 -7.03
N GLY A 266 -5.45 34.97 -6.16
CA GLY A 266 -5.16 36.23 -5.49
C GLY A 266 -6.29 36.71 -4.56
N ARG A 267 -7.19 35.82 -4.14
CA ARG A 267 -8.34 36.18 -3.30
C ARG A 267 -7.95 36.21 -1.83
N ARG A 268 -8.35 37.29 -1.16
CA ARG A 268 -8.19 37.48 0.28
C ARG A 268 -9.42 37.01 1.04
N VAL A 269 -9.22 36.55 2.27
CA VAL A 269 -10.29 36.12 3.17
C VAL A 269 -10.03 36.60 4.59
N THR A 270 -11.08 37.02 5.29
CA THR A 270 -10.97 37.57 6.65
C THR A 270 -11.26 36.54 7.74
N SER A 271 -11.68 35.33 7.37
CA SER A 271 -12.03 34.27 8.33
C SER A 271 -11.88 32.88 7.72
N ALA A 272 -11.35 31.96 8.52
CA ALA A 272 -11.32 30.53 8.21
C ALA A 272 -12.70 29.95 7.85
N ARG A 273 -13.81 30.50 8.37
CA ARG A 273 -15.18 30.07 8.01
C ARG A 273 -15.47 30.14 6.51
N SER A 274 -14.76 30.99 5.76
CA SER A 274 -14.90 31.09 4.31
C SER A 274 -14.22 29.95 3.54
N ILE A 275 -13.27 29.27 4.18
CA ILE A 275 -12.44 28.21 3.59
C ILE A 275 -13.02 26.81 3.88
N PHE A 276 -13.66 26.63 5.03
CA PHE A 276 -14.29 25.36 5.38
C PHE A 276 -15.62 25.16 4.62
N PRO A 277 -16.01 23.90 4.34
CA PRO A 277 -17.22 23.62 3.57
C PRO A 277 -18.49 24.04 4.33
N ARG A 278 -19.47 24.56 3.60
CA ARG A 278 -20.85 24.71 4.05
C ARG A 278 -21.70 23.55 3.55
N THR A 279 -22.88 23.38 4.15
CA THR A 279 -23.83 22.35 3.70
C THR A 279 -24.19 22.58 2.23
N GLY A 280 -23.92 21.58 1.39
CA GLY A 280 -24.19 21.63 -0.05
C GLY A 280 -23.03 22.16 -0.91
N ASP A 281 -21.90 22.58 -0.31
CA ASP A 281 -20.72 22.96 -1.09
C ASP A 281 -20.18 21.74 -1.86
N GLU A 282 -19.93 21.92 -3.17
CA GLU A 282 -19.21 20.92 -3.97
C GLU A 282 -17.75 20.81 -3.53
N PHE A 283 -17.20 19.60 -3.63
CA PHE A 283 -15.81 19.36 -3.28
C PHE A 283 -14.87 20.03 -4.30
N PRO A 284 -13.92 20.89 -3.87
CA PRO A 284 -13.10 21.66 -4.78
C PRO A 284 -12.10 20.76 -5.52
N THR A 285 -11.91 21.04 -6.81
CA THR A 285 -10.82 20.49 -7.61
C THR A 285 -9.55 21.30 -7.40
N VAL A 286 -8.38 20.70 -7.60
CA VAL A 286 -7.09 21.41 -7.54
C VAL A 286 -6.89 22.20 -8.84
N LEU A 287 -6.88 23.53 -8.72
CA LEU A 287 -6.68 24.49 -9.81
C LEU A 287 -5.20 24.88 -10.00
#